data_AF-A0A453FRQ3-F1
#
_entry.id   AF-A0A453FRQ3-F1
#
_cell.length_a   1.000
_cell.length_b   1.000
_cell.length_c   1.000
_cell.angle_alpha   90.00
_cell.angle_beta   90.00
_cell.angle_gamma   90.00
#
_symmetry.space_group_name_H-M   'P 1'
#
loop_
_entity.id
_entity.type
_entity.pdbx_description
1 polymer ?
#
loop_
_entity_poly.entity_id
_entity_poly.type
_entity_poly.pdbx_seq_one_letter_code
_entity_poly.pdbx_strand_id
1 'polypeptide(L)'
;MLCNCATRLEGNPLCSKVKDAYCSNKKNTIHIILIAVIVPVVLVSLLVVMCILWKLCWKGKSEDHEDYSMYEEETPLHIDIRRFTYTELKLITKDFQSIIGKGGFGIVYHGTLENGDEVAVKVLMETSIAESKDFLPEVYHKTN
;
A
#
# COMPACT_ATOMS: atom_id res chain seq x y z
N MET A 1 51.61 -3.17 -40.02
CA MET A 1 50.63 -4.11 -40.63
C MET A 1 49.46 -4.22 -39.67
N LEU A 2 48.31 -3.60 -39.98
CA LEU A 2 47.14 -3.54 -39.08
C LEU A 2 46.04 -4.47 -39.64
N CYS A 3 45.66 -5.50 -38.90
CA CYS A 3 44.59 -6.43 -39.31
C CYS A 3 43.26 -5.89 -38.74
N ASN A 4 42.38 -5.34 -39.59
CA ASN A 4 41.07 -4.78 -39.21
C ASN A 4 39.94 -5.84 -39.33
N CYS A 5 38.98 -5.89 -38.40
CA CYS A 5 37.86 -6.85 -38.44
C CYS A 5 36.87 -6.57 -39.61
N ALA A 6 36.95 -5.43 -40.30
CA ALA A 6 36.00 -5.03 -41.36
C ALA A 6 36.45 -5.37 -42.81
N THR A 7 37.73 -5.63 -43.06
CA THR A 7 38.23 -5.89 -44.43
C THR A 7 38.62 -7.35 -44.61
N ARG A 8 37.83 -8.04 -45.44
CA ARG A 8 38.00 -9.43 -45.86
C ARG A 8 39.04 -9.52 -46.98
N LEU A 9 40.32 -9.35 -46.64
CA LEU A 9 41.41 -9.79 -47.53
C LEU A 9 41.69 -11.26 -47.22
N GLU A 10 41.15 -12.14 -48.07
CA GLU A 10 41.49 -13.56 -48.12
C GLU A 10 42.91 -13.72 -48.69
N GLY A 11 43.76 -14.52 -48.04
CA GLY A 11 45.01 -14.98 -48.66
C GLY A 11 46.25 -15.16 -47.78
N ASN A 12 46.26 -14.78 -46.49
CA ASN A 12 47.45 -14.99 -45.64
C ASN A 12 47.12 -15.77 -44.34
N PRO A 13 47.65 -17.01 -44.15
CA PRO A 13 47.34 -17.85 -42.99
C PRO A 13 47.76 -17.25 -41.64
N LEU A 14 48.73 -16.33 -41.63
CA LEU A 14 49.18 -15.65 -40.41
C LEU A 14 48.16 -14.62 -39.87
N CYS A 15 47.41 -13.93 -40.74
CA CYS A 15 46.37 -12.99 -40.26
C CYS A 15 45.10 -13.74 -39.82
N SER A 16 44.86 -14.99 -40.25
CA SER A 16 43.67 -15.76 -39.84
C SER A 16 43.68 -16.07 -38.34
N LYS A 17 44.75 -16.69 -37.82
CA LYS A 17 44.84 -17.05 -36.39
C LYS A 17 44.85 -15.82 -35.48
N VAL A 18 45.48 -14.73 -35.92
CA VAL A 18 45.51 -13.46 -35.18
C VAL A 18 44.15 -12.76 -35.22
N LYS A 19 43.43 -12.78 -36.36
CA LYS A 19 42.05 -12.28 -36.48
C LYS A 19 41.08 -13.01 -35.55
N ASP A 20 41.18 -14.34 -35.49
CA ASP A 20 40.28 -15.15 -34.65
C ASP A 20 40.49 -14.84 -33.16
N ALA A 21 41.74 -14.73 -32.69
CA ALA A 21 42.03 -14.35 -31.31
C ALA A 21 41.61 -12.90 -30.98
N TYR A 22 41.87 -11.95 -31.89
CA TYR A 22 41.61 -10.53 -31.69
C TYR A 22 40.11 -10.18 -31.72
N CYS A 23 39.37 -10.63 -32.74
CA CYS A 23 37.93 -10.38 -32.82
C CYS A 23 37.17 -11.25 -31.77
N SER A 24 37.74 -12.38 -31.30
CA SER A 24 37.19 -13.15 -30.17
C SER A 24 37.37 -12.46 -28.81
N ASN A 25 38.49 -11.77 -28.59
CA ASN A 25 38.65 -10.96 -27.38
C ASN A 25 37.67 -9.77 -27.37
N LYS A 26 37.49 -9.09 -28.51
CA LYS A 26 36.58 -7.94 -28.64
C LYS A 26 35.12 -8.29 -28.31
N LYS A 27 34.61 -9.43 -28.80
CA LYS A 27 33.25 -9.90 -28.46
C LYS A 27 33.11 -10.21 -26.97
N ASN A 28 34.12 -10.83 -26.35
CA ASN A 28 34.12 -11.12 -24.91
C ASN A 28 34.15 -9.83 -24.08
N THR A 29 34.93 -8.81 -24.48
CA THR A 29 34.94 -7.50 -23.83
C THR A 29 33.58 -6.80 -23.91
N ILE A 30 32.90 -6.87 -25.07
CA ILE A 30 31.54 -6.31 -25.22
C ILE A 30 30.56 -7.03 -24.29
N HIS A 31 30.59 -8.37 -24.23
CA HIS A 31 29.75 -9.12 -23.30
C HIS A 31 30.03 -8.78 -21.84
N ILE A 32 31.30 -8.60 -21.45
CA ILE A 32 31.68 -8.18 -20.10
C ILE A 32 31.10 -6.80 -19.77
N ILE A 33 31.20 -5.83 -20.68
CA ILE A 33 30.66 -4.48 -20.49
C ILE A 33 29.12 -4.51 -20.37
N LEU A 34 28.45 -5.31 -21.20
CA LEU A 34 26.99 -5.47 -21.13
C LEU A 34 26.53 -6.05 -19.79
N ILE A 35 27.20 -7.11 -19.31
CA ILE A 35 26.88 -7.71 -18.00
C ILE A 35 27.12 -6.72 -16.87
N ALA A 36 28.23 -5.97 -16.91
CA ALA A 36 28.57 -4.98 -15.90
C ALA A 36 27.53 -3.86 -15.76
N VAL A 37 26.76 -3.56 -16.81
CA VAL A 37 25.69 -2.54 -16.78
C VAL A 37 24.32 -3.17 -16.49
N ILE A 38 24.01 -4.33 -17.09
CA ILE A 38 22.69 -4.96 -16.91
C ILE A 38 22.51 -5.45 -15.48
N VAL A 39 23.53 -6.08 -14.88
CA VAL A 39 23.45 -6.62 -13.51
C VAL A 39 23.07 -5.56 -12.47
N PRO A 40 23.73 -4.38 -12.38
CA PRO A 40 23.34 -3.36 -11.41
C PRO A 40 21.97 -2.76 -11.72
N VAL A 41 21.60 -2.59 -12.99
CA VAL A 41 20.27 -2.06 -13.36
C VAL A 41 19.16 -3.03 -12.90
N VAL A 42 19.34 -4.33 -13.15
CA VAL A 42 18.41 -5.36 -12.68
C VAL A 42 18.34 -5.38 -11.16
N LEU A 43 19.49 -5.35 -10.47
CA LEU A 43 19.55 -5.33 -9.00
C LEU A 43 18.79 -4.12 -8.43
N VAL A 44 19.04 -2.92 -8.95
CA VAL A 44 18.35 -1.69 -8.52
C VAL A 44 16.86 -1.77 -8.82
N SER A 45 16.46 -2.28 -9.99
CA SER A 45 15.04 -2.44 -10.33
C SER A 45 14.31 -3.39 -9.38
N LEU A 46 14.94 -4.51 -9.00
CA LEU A 46 14.39 -5.46 -8.04
C LEU A 46 14.25 -4.83 -6.65
N LEU A 47 15.24 -4.06 -6.20
CA LEU A 47 15.17 -3.35 -4.92
C LEU A 47 14.05 -2.31 -4.91
N VAL A 48 13.87 -1.54 -5.99
CA VAL A 48 12.78 -0.56 -6.11
C VAL A 48 11.41 -1.24 -6.08
N VAL A 49 11.22 -2.30 -6.86
CA VAL A 49 9.97 -3.07 -6.86
C VAL A 49 9.72 -3.66 -5.48
N MET A 50 10.72 -4.25 -4.83
CA MET A 50 10.59 -4.81 -3.49
C MET A 50 10.25 -3.73 -2.46
N CYS A 51 10.83 -2.53 -2.54
CA CYS A 51 10.49 -1.39 -1.69
C CYS A 51 9.06 -0.90 -1.92
N ILE A 52 8.58 -0.86 -3.18
CA ILE A 52 7.20 -0.49 -3.51
C ILE A 52 6.24 -1.55 -2.98
N LEU A 53 6.50 -2.82 -3.25
CA LEU A 53 5.69 -3.93 -2.72
C LEU A 53 5.69 -3.94 -1.19
N TRP A 54 6.83 -3.67 -0.54
CA TRP A 54 6.87 -3.53 0.90
C TRP A 54 6.05 -2.34 1.36
N LYS A 55 6.18 -1.15 0.76
CA LYS A 55 5.34 0.02 1.12
C LYS A 55 3.84 -0.25 0.93
N LEU A 56 3.46 -0.96 -0.13
CA LEU A 56 2.07 -1.31 -0.41
C LEU A 56 1.55 -2.41 0.54
N CYS A 57 2.36 -3.44 0.83
CA CYS A 57 2.00 -4.51 1.75
C CYS A 57 2.05 -4.08 3.22
N TRP A 58 2.94 -3.14 3.58
CA TRP A 58 3.07 -2.61 4.93
C TRP A 58 1.90 -1.69 5.28
N LYS A 59 1.27 -1.06 4.29
CA LYS A 59 -0.01 -0.37 4.47
C LYS A 59 -1.16 -1.35 4.78
N GLY A 60 -1.01 -2.64 4.49
CA GLY A 60 -2.00 -3.68 4.78
C GLY A 60 -1.71 -4.50 6.05
N LYS A 61 -0.71 -4.10 6.86
CA LYS A 61 -0.30 -4.82 8.08
C LYS A 61 -0.01 -3.89 9.24
N SER A 62 -0.76 -2.79 9.32
CA SER A 62 -0.95 -2.07 10.57
C SER A 62 -2.04 -2.78 11.35
N GLU A 63 -1.60 -3.54 12.35
CA GLU A 63 -2.42 -3.91 13.49
C GLU A 63 -3.06 -2.62 14.04
N ASP A 64 -4.39 -2.59 13.95
CA ASP A 64 -5.35 -1.85 14.77
C ASP A 64 -4.81 -0.66 15.57
N HIS A 65 -4.71 0.50 14.92
CA HIS A 65 -4.77 1.78 15.60
C HIS A 65 -5.31 2.80 14.59
N GLU A 66 -6.60 2.69 14.32
CA GLU A 66 -7.34 3.79 13.70
C GLU A 66 -7.30 4.97 14.67
N ASP A 67 -6.34 5.87 14.44
CA ASP A 67 -6.39 7.23 14.92
C ASP A 67 -7.59 7.92 14.26
N TYR A 68 -8.76 7.69 14.84
CA TYR A 68 -9.98 8.43 14.57
C TYR A 68 -9.76 9.85 15.11
N SER A 69 -9.11 10.66 14.28
CA SER A 69 -8.99 12.10 14.49
C SER A 69 -10.40 12.70 14.45
N MET A 70 -10.99 12.83 15.64
CA MET A 70 -12.22 13.56 15.82
C MET A 70 -11.94 15.03 15.51
N TYR A 71 -12.65 15.54 14.52
CA TYR A 71 -12.78 16.95 14.21
C TYR A 71 -13.24 17.65 15.49
N GLU A 72 -12.36 18.46 16.08
CA GLU A 72 -12.76 19.43 17.10
C GLU A 72 -13.59 20.50 16.36
N GLU A 73 -14.88 20.23 16.22
CA GLU A 73 -15.84 21.28 15.90
C GLU A 73 -16.05 22.04 17.21
N GLU A 74 -15.40 23.19 17.30
CA GLU A 74 -15.40 24.11 18.43
C GLU A 74 -16.83 24.63 18.67
N THR A 75 -17.64 23.81 19.33
CA THR A 75 -18.98 24.16 19.77
C THR A 75 -18.88 24.75 21.17
N PRO A 76 -19.58 25.86 21.47
CA PRO A 76 -19.45 26.58 22.75
C PRO A 76 -20.17 25.87 23.91
N LEU A 77 -20.42 24.57 23.79
CA LEU A 77 -21.00 23.74 24.83
C LEU A 77 -19.86 22.89 25.41
N HIS A 78 -19.70 22.96 26.73
CA HIS A 78 -18.67 22.23 27.47
C HIS A 78 -18.93 20.72 27.38
N ILE A 79 -18.54 20.10 26.26
CA ILE A 79 -18.58 18.66 26.06
C ILE A 79 -17.31 18.10 26.69
N ASP A 80 -17.45 17.42 27.82
CA ASP A 80 -16.35 16.66 28.42
C ASP A 80 -16.10 15.41 27.57
N ILE A 81 -15.11 15.49 26.67
CA ILE A 81 -14.73 14.39 25.78
C ILE A 81 -13.72 13.52 26.53
N ARG A 82 -14.21 12.50 27.24
CA ARG A 82 -13.36 11.45 27.82
C ARG A 82 -13.06 10.37 26.78
N ARG A 83 -11.78 10.02 26.65
CA ARG A 83 -11.34 8.86 25.84
C ARG A 83 -11.45 7.58 26.65
N PHE A 84 -11.96 6.51 26.03
CA PHE A 84 -12.03 5.18 26.60
C PHE A 84 -11.20 4.20 25.77
N THR A 85 -10.47 3.34 26.45
CA THR A 85 -9.77 2.21 25.84
C THR A 85 -10.76 1.10 25.48
N TYR A 86 -10.39 0.23 24.54
CA TYR A 86 -11.21 -0.94 24.19
C TYR A 86 -11.49 -1.84 25.40
N THR A 87 -10.51 -2.02 26.29
CA THR A 87 -10.65 -2.77 27.54
C THR A 87 -11.69 -2.15 28.47
N GLU A 88 -11.73 -0.82 28.58
CA GLU A 88 -12.76 -0.12 29.36
C GLU A 88 -14.13 -0.29 28.71
N LEU A 89 -14.26 -0.12 27.39
CA LEU A 89 -15.54 -0.32 26.69
C LEU A 89 -16.06 -1.76 26.86
N LYS A 90 -15.17 -2.74 26.82
CA LYS A 90 -15.49 -4.15 27.06
C LYS A 90 -16.00 -4.37 28.48
N LEU A 91 -15.39 -3.74 29.48
CA LEU A 91 -15.86 -3.79 30.87
C LEU A 91 -17.23 -3.12 31.02
N ILE A 92 -17.37 -1.89 30.50
CA ILE A 92 -18.59 -1.08 30.55
C ILE A 92 -19.77 -1.83 29.94
N THR A 93 -19.56 -2.49 28.80
CA THR A 93 -20.60 -3.22 28.05
C THR A 93 -20.74 -4.70 28.44
N LYS A 94 -20.01 -5.16 29.46
CA LYS A 94 -19.95 -6.58 29.86
C LYS A 94 -19.69 -7.50 28.67
N ASP A 95 -18.57 -7.29 27.98
CA ASP A 95 -18.20 -8.00 26.76
C ASP A 95 -19.18 -7.82 25.59
N PHE A 96 -19.75 -6.61 25.44
CA PHE A 96 -20.72 -6.30 24.37
C PHE A 96 -21.94 -7.25 24.36
N GLN A 97 -22.44 -7.65 25.52
CA GLN A 97 -23.52 -8.65 25.62
C GLN A 97 -24.92 -8.08 25.36
N SER A 98 -25.18 -6.85 25.78
CA SER A 98 -26.52 -6.26 25.75
C SER A 98 -26.67 -5.26 24.61
N ILE A 99 -27.37 -5.66 23.54
CA ILE A 99 -27.65 -4.80 22.38
C ILE A 99 -28.96 -4.05 22.62
N ILE A 100 -28.91 -2.73 22.48
CA ILE A 100 -30.08 -1.85 22.57
C ILE A 100 -30.50 -1.26 21.22
N GLY A 101 -29.66 -1.38 20.18
CA GLY A 101 -30.02 -0.94 18.84
C GLY A 101 -29.10 -1.50 17.75
N LYS A 102 -29.65 -1.67 16.55
CA LYS A 102 -28.92 -2.03 15.32
C LYS A 102 -29.42 -1.17 14.17
N GLY A 103 -28.50 -0.64 13.36
CA GLY A 103 -28.84 0.12 12.16
C GLY A 103 -27.69 0.14 11.16
N GLY A 104 -27.85 0.89 10.06
CA GLY A 104 -26.84 0.96 8.99
C GLY A 104 -25.48 1.52 9.44
N PHE A 105 -25.46 2.29 10.54
CA PHE A 105 -24.24 2.86 11.11
C PHE A 105 -23.59 1.97 12.18
N GLY A 106 -24.10 0.76 12.41
CA GLY A 106 -23.55 -0.19 13.38
C GLY A 106 -24.50 -0.57 14.52
N ILE A 107 -23.90 -1.03 15.62
CA ILE A 107 -24.60 -1.67 16.75
C ILE A 107 -24.42 -0.80 18.00
N VAL A 108 -25.50 -0.59 18.75
CA VAL A 108 -25.50 0.14 20.02
C VAL A 108 -25.68 -0.87 21.15
N TYR A 109 -24.73 -0.86 22.08
CA TYR A 109 -24.74 -1.69 23.29
C TYR A 109 -25.07 -0.86 24.52
N HIS A 110 -25.76 -1.48 25.48
CA HIS A 110 -25.91 -0.92 26.82
C HIS A 110 -24.62 -1.12 27.60
N GLY A 111 -24.23 -0.10 28.36
CA GLY A 111 -23.12 -0.18 29.29
C GLY A 111 -23.38 0.56 30.58
N THR A 112 -22.54 0.30 31.58
CA THR A 112 -22.56 0.99 32.87
C THR A 112 -21.15 1.41 33.23
N LEU A 113 -20.96 2.71 33.50
CA LEU A 113 -19.69 3.27 33.95
C LEU A 113 -19.39 2.87 35.41
N GLU A 114 -18.14 3.03 35.85
CA GLU A 114 -17.72 2.69 37.23
C GLU A 114 -18.47 3.49 38.30
N ASN A 115 -18.94 4.70 37.96
CA ASN A 115 -19.76 5.54 38.83
C ASN A 115 -21.24 5.13 38.87
N GLY A 116 -21.65 4.11 38.10
CA GLY A 116 -23.02 3.61 38.01
C GLY A 116 -23.86 4.25 36.91
N ASP A 117 -23.32 5.20 36.14
CA ASP A 117 -24.07 5.86 35.06
C ASP A 117 -24.32 4.88 33.90
N GLU A 118 -25.57 4.84 33.43
CA GLU A 118 -25.95 4.06 32.25
C GLU A 118 -25.57 4.81 30.97
N VAL A 119 -24.96 4.09 30.03
CA VAL A 119 -24.45 4.65 28.77
C VAL A 119 -24.79 3.76 27.58
N ALA A 120 -24.82 4.38 26.40
CA ALA A 120 -24.98 3.69 25.12
C ALA A 120 -23.66 3.72 24.35
N VAL A 121 -23.08 2.55 24.08
CA VAL A 121 -21.83 2.39 23.32
C VAL A 121 -22.16 2.02 21.89
N LYS A 122 -21.97 2.94 20.95
CA LYS A 122 -22.17 2.70 19.52
C LYS A 122 -20.87 2.22 18.88
N VAL A 123 -20.88 0.99 18.38
CA VAL A 123 -19.82 0.39 17.58
C VAL A 123 -20.17 0.56 16.11
N LEU A 124 -19.37 1.34 15.38
CA LEU A 124 -19.55 1.55 13.96
C LEU A 124 -19.16 0.27 13.21
N MET A 125 -19.99 -0.14 12.25
CA MET A 125 -19.63 -1.22 11.35
C MET A 125 -18.83 -0.61 10.19
N GLU A 126 -17.69 -1.19 9.85
CA GLU A 126 -16.93 -0.80 8.66
C GLU A 126 -17.74 -1.23 7.43
N THR A 127 -18.65 -0.38 6.99
CA THR A 127 -19.31 -0.57 5.70
C THR A 127 -18.29 -0.21 4.64
N SER A 128 -17.75 -1.22 3.96
CA SER A 128 -16.95 -1.02 2.76
C SER A 128 -17.62 0.02 1.87
N ILE A 129 -16.86 1.02 1.40
CA ILE A 129 -17.29 2.11 0.49
C ILE A 129 -17.82 1.59 -0.87
N ALA A 130 -18.11 0.29 -0.99
CA ALA A 130 -18.64 -0.36 -2.17
C ALA A 130 -20.14 -0.10 -2.41
N GLU A 131 -20.90 0.38 -1.41
CA GLU A 131 -22.38 0.47 -1.47
C GLU A 131 -22.92 1.92 -1.49
N SER A 132 -22.17 2.89 -2.04
CA SER A 132 -22.67 4.27 -2.23
C SER A 132 -23.12 4.60 -3.66
N LYS A 133 -23.43 3.58 -4.48
CA LYS A 133 -24.01 3.80 -5.82
C LYS A 133 -25.51 4.07 -5.83
N ASP A 134 -26.21 3.85 -4.72
CA ASP A 134 -27.68 3.90 -4.69
C ASP A 134 -28.27 5.21 -4.15
N PHE A 135 -27.44 6.21 -3.85
CA PHE A 135 -27.90 7.56 -3.52
C PHE A 135 -27.58 8.53 -4.65
N LEU A 136 -28.24 8.34 -5.79
CA LEU A 136 -28.46 9.45 -6.72
C LEU A 136 -29.68 10.23 -6.21
N PRO A 137 -29.53 11.50 -5.82
CA PRO A 137 -30.69 12.33 -5.55
C PRO A 137 -31.43 12.54 -6.87
N GLU A 138 -32.61 11.93 -6.98
CA GLU A 138 -33.51 12.11 -8.10
C GLU A 138 -34.12 13.52 -8.02
N VAL A 139 -33.41 14.50 -8.59
CA VAL A 139 -33.96 15.83 -8.86
C VAL A 139 -33.87 16.09 -10.36
N TYR A 140 -34.64 15.32 -11.13
CA TYR A 140 -35.05 15.75 -12.46
C TYR A 140 -36.31 16.60 -12.32
N HIS A 141 -36.15 17.87 -11.93
CA HIS A 141 -37.16 18.86 -12.24
C HIS A 141 -37.06 19.16 -13.74
N LYS A 142 -37.78 18.40 -14.58
CA LYS A 142 -38.11 18.84 -15.93
C LYS A 142 -39.26 19.82 -15.82
N THR A 143 -38.96 21.11 -15.91
CA THR A 143 -39.97 22.12 -16.28
C THR A 143 -40.00 22.25 -17.79
N ASN A 144 -41.22 22.12 -18.31
CA ASN A 144 -41.68 22.51 -19.65
C ASN A 144 -41.82 24.03 -19.69
#